data_AF-A0A9E5P3J6-F1
#
_entry.id   AF-A0A9E5P3J6-F1
#
_cell.length_a   1.000
_cell.length_b   1.000
_cell.length_c   1.000
_cell.angle_alpha   90.00
_cell.angle_beta   90.00
_cell.angle_gamma   90.00
#
_symmetry.space_group_name_H-M   'P 1'
#
loop_
_entity.id
_entity.type
_entity.pdbx_description
1 polymer ?
#
loop_
_entity_poly.entity_id
_entity_poly.type
_entity_poly.pdbx_seq_one_letter_code
_entity_poly.pdbx_strand_id
1 'polypeptide(L)'
;MGSVEHPLKRYVRPLTGPTGFCPGCGDGTISQCVLRAIDDLQMDMDDFVFVSGIGCAAWIISPYFNADVLHTTHGRPIAFATGIKL
;
A
#
# COMPACT_ATOMS: atom_id res chain seq x y z
N MET A 1 -1.88 -1.55 -30.11
CA MET A 1 -1.17 -0.80 -29.07
C MET A 1 -1.08 -1.71 -27.86
N GLY A 2 0.06 -2.32 -27.58
CA GLY A 2 0.22 -3.08 -26.34
C GLY A 2 0.12 -2.10 -25.17
N SER A 3 -0.79 -2.33 -24.23
CA SER A 3 -0.87 -1.50 -23.02
C SER A 3 0.45 -1.61 -22.28
N VAL A 4 1.19 -0.50 -22.15
CA VAL A 4 2.37 -0.44 -21.30
C VAL A 4 1.90 -0.68 -19.87
N GLU A 5 2.24 -1.84 -19.33
CA GLU A 5 1.85 -2.24 -17.98
C GLU A 5 2.95 -1.85 -17.01
N HIS A 6 2.59 -1.16 -15.93
CA HIS A 6 3.56 -0.74 -14.92
C HIS A 6 4.13 -1.97 -14.20
N PRO A 7 5.45 -2.10 -13.99
CA PRO A 7 6.07 -3.31 -13.42
C PRO A 7 5.51 -3.70 -12.05
N LEU A 8 5.15 -2.70 -11.23
CA LEU A 8 4.59 -2.92 -9.89
C LEU A 8 3.08 -3.21 -9.87
N LYS A 9 2.40 -3.28 -11.02
CA LYS A 9 0.94 -3.44 -11.07
C LYS A 9 0.48 -4.74 -10.39
N ARG A 10 1.31 -5.79 -10.37
CA ARG A 10 1.04 -7.06 -9.69
C ARG A 10 0.81 -6.93 -8.18
N TYR A 11 1.37 -5.89 -7.55
CA TYR A 11 1.23 -5.62 -6.12
C TYR A 11 0.06 -4.70 -5.79
N VAL A 12 -0.68 -4.24 -6.80
CA VAL A 12 -1.79 -3.30 -6.65
C VAL A 12 -3.10 -4.04 -6.86
N ARG A 13 -4.07 -3.81 -5.96
CA ARG A 13 -5.36 -4.47 -5.96
C ARG A 13 -6.11 -4.17 -7.27
N PRO A 14 -6.70 -5.19 -7.92
CA PRO A 14 -7.54 -4.96 -9.08
C PRO A 14 -8.72 -4.05 -8.73
N LEU A 15 -9.17 -3.22 -9.68
CA LEU A 15 -10.33 -2.32 -9.54
C LEU A 15 -10.14 -1.13 -8.59
N THR A 16 -8.97 -0.96 -7.97
CA THR A 16 -8.65 0.34 -7.37
C THR A 16 -8.40 1.33 -8.50
N GLY A 17 -9.17 2.42 -8.52
CA GLY A 17 -8.99 3.52 -9.47
C GLY A 17 -7.62 4.20 -9.33
N PRO A 18 -7.39 5.32 -10.05
CA PRO A 18 -6.17 6.09 -9.87
C PRO A 18 -5.99 6.48 -8.39
N THR A 19 -4.74 6.66 -7.97
CA THR A 19 -4.44 7.08 -6.60
C THR A 19 -5.11 8.43 -6.30
N GLY A 20 -5.61 8.61 -5.07
CA GLY A 20 -6.18 9.87 -4.62
C GLY A 20 -5.16 10.98 -4.34
N PHE A 21 -3.89 10.78 -4.69
CA PHE A 21 -2.82 11.73 -4.43
C PHE A 21 -2.83 12.89 -5.40
N CYS A 22 -2.59 14.10 -4.87
CA CYS A 22 -2.38 15.29 -5.68
C CYS A 22 -1.14 15.13 -6.58
N PRO A 23 -1.11 15.76 -7.77
CA PRO A 23 0.10 15.84 -8.59
C PRO A 23 1.27 16.42 -7.78
N GLY A 24 2.39 15.70 -7.72
CA GLY A 24 3.57 16.09 -6.94
C GLY A 24 3.55 15.69 -5.46
N CYS A 25 2.52 15.02 -4.97
CA CYS A 25 2.49 14.49 -3.60
C CYS A 25 3.54 13.38 -3.42
N GLY A 26 4.32 13.46 -2.34
CA GLY A 26 5.34 12.46 -1.99
C GLY A 26 4.77 11.09 -1.57
N ASP A 27 3.50 11.02 -1.14
CA ASP A 27 2.87 9.77 -0.72
C ASP A 27 2.85 8.72 -1.84
N GLY A 28 2.65 9.16 -3.10
CA GLY A 28 2.73 8.28 -4.27
C GLY A 28 4.13 7.73 -4.50
N THR A 29 5.17 8.53 -4.25
CA THR A 29 6.57 8.09 -4.30
C THR A 29 6.86 7.08 -3.20
N ILE A 30 6.42 7.34 -1.97
CA ILE A 30 6.60 6.41 -0.85
C ILE A 30 5.93 5.07 -1.15
N SER A 31 4.69 5.09 -1.67
CA SER A 31 3.96 3.90 -2.08
C SER A 31 4.76 3.05 -3.09
N GLN A 32 5.33 3.68 -4.12
CA GLN A 32 6.19 2.99 -5.09
C GLN A 32 7.49 2.47 -4.47
N CYS A 33 8.13 3.21 -3.57
CA CYS A 33 9.34 2.78 -2.88
C CYS A 33 9.09 1.51 -2.04
N VAL A 34 7.97 1.44 -1.32
CA VAL A 34 7.60 0.26 -0.54
C VAL A 34 7.39 -0.95 -1.46
N LEU A 35 6.62 -0.80 -2.54
CA LEU A 35 6.39 -1.90 -3.49
C LEU A 35 7.66 -2.36 -4.20
N ARG A 36 8.58 -1.44 -4.54
CA ARG A 36 9.90 -1.80 -5.10
C ARG A 36 10.76 -2.56 -4.09
N ALA A 37 10.74 -2.18 -2.82
CA ALA A 37 11.49 -2.91 -1.81
C ALA A 37 10.96 -4.34 -1.63
N ILE A 38 9.64 -4.54 -1.68
CA ILE A 38 9.02 -5.88 -1.65
C ILE A 38 9.40 -6.68 -2.90
N ASP A 39 9.38 -6.03 -4.07
CA ASP A 39 9.83 -6.61 -5.34
C ASP A 39 11.29 -7.06 -5.27
N ASP A 40 12.20 -6.19 -4.84
CA ASP A 40 13.64 -6.47 -4.75
C ASP A 40 13.95 -7.61 -3.76
N LEU A 41 13.18 -7.71 -2.67
CA LEU A 41 13.30 -8.78 -1.68
C LEU A 41 12.64 -10.10 -2.11
N GLN A 42 11.94 -10.11 -3.25
CA GLN A 42 11.22 -11.28 -3.77
C GLN A 42 10.25 -11.88 -2.74
N MET A 43 9.59 -11.03 -1.96
CA MET A 43 8.62 -11.47 -0.94
C MET A 43 7.21 -11.51 -1.53
N ASP A 44 6.39 -12.45 -1.07
CA ASP A 44 4.99 -12.55 -1.46
C ASP A 44 4.15 -11.52 -0.69
N MET A 45 3.15 -10.92 -1.33
CA MET A 45 2.22 -10.00 -0.67
C MET A 45 1.36 -10.70 0.39
N ASP A 46 1.14 -12.00 0.23
CA ASP A 46 0.40 -12.84 1.18
C ASP A 46 1.14 -12.99 2.53
N ASP A 47 2.45 -12.69 2.57
CA ASP A 47 3.24 -12.66 3.80
C ASP A 47 3.17 -11.31 4.54
N PHE A 48 2.45 -10.32 3.99
CA PHE A 48 2.36 -8.98 4.57
C PHE A 48 0.95 -8.65 5.08
N VAL A 49 0.94 -7.94 6.20
CA VAL A 49 -0.23 -7.20 6.68
C VAL A 49 0.14 -5.73 6.83
N PHE A 50 -0.61 -4.86 6.16
CA PHE A 50 -0.38 -3.42 6.20
C PHE A 50 -1.41 -2.76 7.12
N VAL A 51 -0.97 -1.89 8.02
CA VAL A 51 -1.85 -1.21 8.97
C VAL A 51 -1.69 0.30 8.82
N SER A 52 -2.77 0.97 8.40
CA SER A 52 -2.83 2.44 8.29
C SER A 52 -3.73 3.05 9.36
N GLY A 53 -3.49 4.31 9.69
CA GLY A 53 -4.42 5.14 10.48
C GLY A 53 -5.37 5.91 9.57
N ILE A 54 -5.66 7.18 9.92
CA ILE A 54 -6.46 8.12 9.12
C ILE A 54 -5.57 9.29 8.67
N GLY A 55 -5.68 9.67 7.40
CA GLY A 55 -4.99 10.80 6.76
C GLY A 55 -4.57 10.46 5.31
N CYS A 56 -4.05 11.43 4.54
CA CYS A 56 -3.56 11.15 3.17
C CYS A 56 -2.52 10.04 3.13
N ALA A 57 -1.60 10.02 4.09
CA ALA A 57 -0.59 8.97 4.23
C ALA A 57 -1.19 7.57 4.45
N ALA A 58 -2.40 7.45 5.00
CA ALA A 58 -3.07 6.15 5.13
C ALA A 58 -3.41 5.54 3.76
N TRP A 59 -3.56 6.39 2.76
CA TRP A 59 -3.80 5.98 1.37
C TRP A 59 -2.53 5.52 0.66
N ILE A 60 -1.34 5.57 1.29
CA ILE A 60 -0.12 4.97 0.71
C ILE A 60 -0.33 3.48 0.46
N ILE A 61 -1.06 2.82 1.36
CA ILE A 61 -1.32 1.38 1.36
C ILE A 61 -2.80 1.06 1.10
N SER A 62 -3.75 1.78 1.71
CA SER A 62 -5.18 1.46 1.66
C SER A 62 -5.91 2.31 0.61
N PRO A 63 -6.68 1.75 -0.34
CA PRO A 63 -6.95 0.33 -0.57
C PRO A 63 -6.03 -0.30 -1.64
N TYR A 64 -4.95 0.38 -2.02
CA TYR A 64 -4.20 0.08 -3.23
C TYR A 64 -3.37 -1.20 -3.16
N PHE A 65 -2.80 -1.57 -2.02
CA PHE A 65 -1.93 -2.75 -1.95
C PHE A 65 -2.75 -4.04 -2.03
N ASN A 66 -2.30 -4.98 -2.86
CA ASN A 66 -2.90 -6.30 -3.00
C ASN A 66 -2.39 -7.24 -1.90
N ALA A 67 -2.69 -6.90 -0.65
CA ALA A 67 -2.41 -7.68 0.54
C ALA A 67 -3.55 -7.48 1.56
N ASP A 68 -3.43 -8.08 2.74
CA ASP A 68 -4.27 -7.75 3.87
C ASP A 68 -3.93 -6.34 4.38
N VAL A 69 -4.95 -5.47 4.39
CA VAL A 69 -4.81 -4.06 4.78
C VAL A 69 -5.87 -3.69 5.80
N LEU A 70 -5.43 -3.14 6.93
CA LEU A 70 -6.29 -2.61 7.98
C LEU A 70 -6.21 -1.08 8.01
N HIS A 71 -7.30 -0.44 7.59
CA HIS A 71 -7.48 1.01 7.73
C HIS A 71 -8.16 1.32 9.06
N THR A 72 -7.34 1.65 10.05
CA THR A 72 -7.74 1.74 11.46
C THR A 72 -8.10 3.17 11.87
N THR A 73 -8.48 3.35 13.14
CA THR A 73 -8.83 4.67 13.69
C THR A 73 -7.62 5.61 13.80
N HIS A 74 -7.91 6.91 13.77
CA HIS A 74 -6.87 7.93 13.80
C HIS A 74 -5.99 7.79 15.05
N GLY A 75 -4.67 7.80 14.85
CA GLY A 75 -3.69 7.65 15.94
C GLY A 75 -3.59 6.25 16.56
N ARG A 76 -4.27 5.23 16.01
CA ARG A 76 -4.24 3.85 16.54
C ARG A 76 -3.64 2.74 15.63
N PRO A 77 -2.94 3.00 14.50
CA PRO A 77 -2.44 1.90 13.67
C PRO A 77 -1.45 0.99 14.40
N ILE A 78 -0.60 1.56 15.26
CA ILE A 78 0.38 0.78 16.04
C ILE A 78 -0.31 -0.17 17.02
N ALA A 79 -1.41 0.25 17.67
CA ALA A 79 -2.13 -0.62 18.61
C ALA A 79 -2.70 -1.86 17.90
N PHE A 80 -3.27 -1.68 16.71
CA PHE A 80 -3.76 -2.78 15.88
C PHE A 80 -2.59 -3.64 15.36
N ALA A 81 -1.53 -3.03 14.84
CA ALA A 81 -0.36 -3.74 14.34
C ALA A 81 0.31 -4.62 15.42
N THR A 82 0.42 -4.12 16.65
CA THR A 82 0.91 -4.91 17.79
C THR A 82 0.03 -6.12 18.05
N GLY A 83 -1.30 -5.96 18.01
CA GLY A 83 -2.23 -7.07 18.21
C GLY A 83 -2.15 -8.14 17.12
N ILE A 84 -1.88 -7.73 15.87
CA ILE A 84 -1.70 -8.68 14.75
C ILE A 84 -0.38 -9.43 14.85
N LYS A 85 0.66 -8.78 15.36
CA LYS A 85 2.01 -9.33 15.37
C LYS A 85 2.23 -10.42 16.42
N LEU A 86 1.47 -10.39 17.52
CA LEU A 86 1.56 -11.34 18.65
C LEU A 86 0.85 -12.66 18.31
#